data_AF-A0A957G6U9-F1
#
_entry.id   AF-A0A957G6U9-F1
#
_cell.length_a   1.000
_cell.length_b   1.000
_cell.length_c   1.000
_cell.angle_alpha   90.00
_cell.angle_beta   90.00
_cell.angle_gamma   90.00
#
_symmetry.space_group_name_H-M   'P 1'
#
loop_
_entity.id
_entity.type
_entity.pdbx_description
1 polymer ?
#
loop_
_entity_poly.entity_id
_entity_poly.type
_entity_poly.pdbx_seq_one_letter_code
_entity_poly.pdbx_strand_id
1 'polypeptide(L)'
;MRYRWFIILTLACLALAWFARPGQVISQQNQFVYLPTLAKPEEPTCAIPGSSYNTLAVLPPPTDRPAALHPDLNLAIRGYEPVVADLNLVTYAGGNDTNAPQLRWLFADGRLPDFSAAYQIYRWDWVCDCRGELYSRWPTTLLGMATTPGETIHVPDSGYNIGGGYDVLVLYASPQRITLKYTREDNVVYGYTVHIEDVCVEPGLLALYEAASAAGRGQLPALNGRQALGRAIGPEIKVSIRDAGSFLDPRSRRNWWADFAPDTFLLPGQ
;
A
#
# COMPACT_ATOMS: atom_id res chain seq x y z
N MET A 1 3.80 101.47 42.70
CA MET A 1 4.40 102.81 42.57
C MET A 1 5.30 102.81 41.35
N ARG A 2 5.05 103.72 40.40
CA ARG A 2 5.98 104.26 39.38
C ARG A 2 6.52 103.29 38.30
N TYR A 3 6.05 103.40 37.05
CA TYR A 3 6.45 104.37 36.01
C TYR A 3 7.71 103.95 35.24
N ARG A 4 7.57 103.67 33.93
CA ARG A 4 8.06 104.48 32.79
C ARG A 4 9.40 103.98 32.19
N TRP A 5 9.44 103.51 30.94
CA TRP A 5 9.57 104.21 29.63
C TRP A 5 11.02 104.13 29.07
N PHE A 6 11.14 104.32 27.74
CA PHE A 6 12.33 104.45 26.85
C PHE A 6 12.87 103.12 26.27
N ILE A 7 12.69 102.80 24.98
CA ILE A 7 13.18 103.38 23.69
C ILE A 7 14.71 103.41 23.61
N ILE A 8 15.28 102.67 22.64
CA ILE A 8 16.30 103.12 21.67
C ILE A 8 16.54 102.03 20.60
N LEU A 9 16.52 102.45 19.32
CA LEU A 9 16.91 101.73 18.10
C LEU A 9 18.43 101.50 18.05
N THR A 10 18.89 100.40 17.42
CA THR A 10 19.99 100.43 16.41
C THR A 10 20.18 99.10 15.67
N LEU A 11 19.93 99.13 14.35
CA LEU A 11 20.71 98.58 13.22
C LEU A 11 21.69 97.40 13.41
N ALA A 12 21.47 96.31 12.66
CA ALA A 12 22.46 95.62 11.80
C ALA A 12 21.79 94.37 11.18
N CYS A 13 21.50 94.37 9.88
CA CYS A 13 22.34 93.77 8.82
C CYS A 13 22.54 92.24 8.93
N LEU A 14 21.90 91.57 7.97
CA LEU A 14 22.30 90.34 7.28
C LEU A 14 22.26 88.98 7.99
N ALA A 15 21.71 88.06 7.20
CA ALA A 15 21.88 86.62 7.22
C ALA A 15 21.12 85.86 8.32
N LEU A 16 19.99 85.27 7.93
CA LEU A 16 19.78 83.83 8.11
C LEU A 16 18.70 83.39 7.13
N ALA A 17 19.19 82.85 6.01
CA ALA A 17 18.40 82.11 5.05
C ALA A 17 17.64 81.00 5.76
N TRP A 18 16.38 80.86 5.37
CA TRP A 18 15.52 79.72 5.67
C TRP A 18 16.25 78.40 5.37
N PHE A 19 16.63 77.65 6.40
CA PHE A 19 16.84 76.21 6.26
C PHE A 19 15.56 75.48 6.65
N ALA A 20 14.53 75.59 5.79
CA ALA A 20 13.49 74.58 5.76
C ALA A 20 14.14 73.29 5.23
N ARG A 21 14.39 72.33 6.11
CA ARG A 21 14.86 71.00 5.69
C ARG A 21 13.75 70.36 4.83
N PRO A 22 14.04 69.89 3.60
CA PRO A 22 13.07 69.08 2.88
C PRO A 22 12.79 67.82 3.71
N GLY A 23 11.52 67.55 3.98
CA GLY A 23 11.08 66.33 4.64
C GLY A 23 11.55 65.13 3.84
N GLN A 24 12.20 64.16 4.51
CA GLN A 24 12.58 62.91 3.87
C GLN A 24 11.31 62.18 3.45
N VAL A 25 11.13 61.99 2.14
CA VAL A 25 10.13 61.08 1.59
C VAL A 25 10.60 59.67 1.92
N ILE A 26 9.88 58.98 2.80
CA ILE A 26 10.09 57.55 3.04
C ILE A 26 9.64 56.84 1.77
N SER A 27 10.60 56.33 1.00
CA SER A 27 10.32 55.37 -0.06
C SER A 27 9.79 54.10 0.60
N GLN A 28 8.48 53.85 0.51
CA GLN A 28 7.94 52.52 0.80
C GLN A 28 8.49 51.59 -0.28
N GLN A 29 9.53 50.85 0.06
CA GLN A 29 9.87 49.68 -0.73
C GLN A 29 8.76 48.65 -0.52
N ASN A 30 8.01 48.36 -1.59
CA ASN A 30 7.13 47.21 -1.63
C ASN A 30 8.00 45.95 -1.44
N GLN A 31 8.14 45.50 -0.20
CA GLN A 31 8.71 44.19 0.10
C GLN A 31 7.66 43.15 -0.26
N PHE A 32 7.85 42.51 -1.40
CA PHE A 32 7.10 41.30 -1.72
C PHE A 32 7.75 40.12 -0.98
N VAL A 33 7.00 39.52 -0.07
CA VAL A 33 7.35 38.23 0.53
C VAL A 33 6.87 37.15 -0.43
N TYR A 34 7.79 36.50 -1.12
CA TYR A 34 7.49 35.34 -1.95
C TYR A 34 7.47 34.10 -1.06
N LEU A 35 6.27 33.55 -0.84
CA LEU A 35 6.14 32.23 -0.24
C LEU A 35 6.58 31.19 -1.27
N PRO A 36 7.43 30.20 -0.90
CA PRO A 36 7.70 29.09 -1.79
C PRO A 36 6.39 28.36 -2.08
N THR A 37 6.05 28.19 -3.35
CA THR A 37 4.99 27.27 -3.76
C THR A 37 5.43 25.86 -3.40
N LEU A 38 4.88 25.32 -2.30
CA LEU A 38 4.94 23.91 -2.00
C LEU A 38 3.93 23.22 -2.93
N ALA A 39 4.37 22.78 -4.11
CA ALA A 39 3.56 21.91 -4.95
C ALA A 39 3.43 20.57 -4.22
N LYS A 40 2.20 20.18 -3.85
CA LYS A 40 1.93 18.81 -3.41
C LYS A 40 2.40 17.88 -4.56
N PRO A 41 3.30 16.91 -4.31
CA PRO A 41 3.62 15.91 -5.31
C PRO A 41 2.30 15.33 -5.82
N GLU A 42 2.15 15.21 -7.13
CA GLU A 42 0.98 14.55 -7.71
C GLU A 42 0.94 13.14 -7.13
N GLU A 43 -0.10 12.82 -6.35
CA GLU A 43 -0.24 11.48 -5.77
C GLU A 43 -0.27 10.50 -6.96
N PRO A 44 0.54 9.44 -6.97
CA PRO A 44 0.53 8.48 -8.06
C PRO A 44 -0.91 7.97 -8.21
N THR A 45 -1.51 8.25 -9.36
CA THR A 45 -2.87 7.80 -9.64
C THR A 45 -2.93 6.29 -9.59
N CYS A 46 -3.92 5.76 -8.88
CA CYS A 46 -4.14 4.32 -8.77
C CYS A 46 -4.58 3.69 -10.09
N ALA A 47 -5.03 4.52 -11.04
CA ALA A 47 -5.43 4.08 -12.36
C ALA A 47 -4.25 3.51 -13.15
N ILE A 48 -4.54 2.42 -13.86
CA ILE A 48 -3.58 1.76 -14.76
C ILE A 48 -4.16 1.87 -16.18
N PRO A 49 -3.55 2.70 -17.06
CA PRO A 49 -4.09 2.87 -18.41
C PRO A 49 -4.22 1.55 -19.16
N GLY A 50 -5.40 1.31 -19.73
CA GLY A 50 -5.69 0.09 -20.50
C GLY A 50 -6.02 -1.15 -19.67
N SER A 51 -6.05 -1.06 -18.33
CA SER A 51 -6.52 -2.18 -17.50
C SER A 51 -8.01 -2.44 -17.70
N SER A 52 -8.38 -3.71 -17.79
CA SER A 52 -9.77 -4.17 -17.80
C SER A 52 -9.89 -5.44 -16.97
N TYR A 53 -11.06 -5.66 -16.39
CA TYR A 53 -11.33 -6.74 -15.45
C TYR A 53 -12.68 -7.37 -15.77
N ASN A 54 -12.78 -8.67 -15.55
CA ASN A 54 -13.99 -9.44 -15.74
C ASN A 54 -14.36 -10.15 -14.44
N THR A 55 -15.55 -10.74 -14.40
CA THR A 55 -15.99 -11.56 -13.27
C THR A 55 -16.03 -13.03 -13.62
N LEU A 56 -15.92 -13.87 -12.58
CA LEU A 56 -16.15 -15.31 -12.66
C LEU A 56 -17.20 -15.73 -11.63
N ALA A 57 -17.95 -16.78 -11.97
CA ALA A 57 -18.98 -17.32 -11.10
C ALA A 57 -18.35 -17.95 -9.84
N VAL A 58 -18.89 -17.58 -8.69
CA VAL A 58 -18.43 -18.06 -7.39
C VAL A 58 -19.07 -19.41 -7.08
N LEU A 59 -18.30 -20.35 -6.55
CA LEU A 59 -18.84 -21.63 -6.09
C LEU A 59 -19.51 -21.44 -4.71
N PRO A 60 -20.73 -21.97 -4.51
CA PRO A 60 -21.41 -21.87 -3.23
C PRO A 60 -20.72 -22.73 -2.15
N PRO A 61 -20.91 -22.41 -0.87
CA PRO A 61 -21.73 -21.31 -0.34
C PRO A 61 -21.02 -19.95 -0.42
N PRO A 62 -21.77 -18.84 -0.41
CA PRO A 62 -21.19 -17.52 -0.21
C PRO A 62 -20.54 -17.41 1.17
N THR A 63 -19.69 -16.40 1.36
CA THR A 63 -19.12 -16.07 2.67
C THR A 63 -20.22 -15.83 3.72
N ASP A 64 -19.95 -16.19 4.98
CA ASP A 64 -20.95 -16.19 6.05
C ASP A 64 -21.31 -14.79 6.59
N ARG A 65 -20.51 -13.77 6.26
CA ARG A 65 -20.65 -12.39 6.70
C ARG A 65 -20.07 -11.41 5.69
N PRO A 66 -20.39 -10.10 5.75
CA PRO A 66 -19.81 -9.12 4.83
C PRO A 66 -18.28 -9.20 4.80
N ALA A 67 -17.68 -9.27 3.60
CA ALA A 67 -16.23 -9.45 3.44
C ALA A 67 -15.40 -8.35 4.14
N ALA A 68 -15.91 -7.12 4.20
CA ALA A 68 -15.29 -6.01 4.92
C ALA A 68 -15.17 -6.25 6.44
N LEU A 69 -16.02 -7.11 7.01
CA LEU A 69 -16.02 -7.50 8.43
C LEU A 69 -15.44 -8.91 8.64
N HIS A 70 -14.99 -9.58 7.57
CA HIS A 70 -14.55 -10.97 7.65
C HIS A 70 -13.06 -11.06 7.99
N PRO A 71 -12.67 -11.62 9.15
CA PRO A 71 -11.26 -11.66 9.58
C PRO A 71 -10.36 -12.49 8.65
N ASP A 72 -10.92 -13.48 7.96
CA ASP A 72 -10.16 -14.20 6.94
C ASP A 72 -10.05 -13.51 5.57
N LEU A 73 -10.89 -12.53 5.23
CA LEU A 73 -10.88 -11.89 3.91
C LEU A 73 -10.32 -10.46 3.98
N ASN A 74 -10.61 -9.73 5.04
CA ASN A 74 -10.06 -8.40 5.30
C ASN A 74 -9.03 -8.52 6.43
N LEU A 75 -7.74 -8.61 6.06
CA LEU A 75 -6.66 -8.85 7.02
C LEU A 75 -6.57 -7.77 8.10
N ALA A 76 -7.00 -6.54 7.82
CA ALA A 76 -7.01 -5.47 8.82
C ALA A 76 -7.95 -5.72 10.01
N ILE A 77 -8.96 -6.59 9.86
CA ILE A 77 -9.81 -7.01 10.98
C ILE A 77 -9.01 -7.86 11.97
N ARG A 78 -8.19 -8.79 11.47
CA ARG A 78 -7.23 -9.52 12.31
C ARG A 78 -6.17 -8.59 12.87
N GLY A 79 -5.56 -7.79 12.02
CA GLY A 79 -4.37 -6.99 12.33
C GLY A 79 -3.10 -7.85 12.44
N TYR A 80 -1.99 -7.18 12.67
CA TYR A 80 -0.66 -7.78 12.76
C TYR A 80 0.27 -6.87 13.57
N GLU A 81 1.38 -7.43 14.07
CA GLU A 81 2.44 -6.70 14.78
C GLU A 81 3.80 -6.94 14.12
N PRO A 82 4.72 -5.95 14.15
CA PRO A 82 6.09 -6.16 13.73
C PRO A 82 6.78 -7.17 14.65
N VAL A 83 7.64 -8.01 14.07
CA VAL A 83 8.45 -8.98 14.79
C VAL A 83 9.88 -8.95 14.29
N VAL A 84 10.82 -9.40 15.12
CA VAL A 84 12.22 -9.57 14.72
C VAL A 84 12.40 -10.96 14.12
N ALA A 85 12.67 -11.01 12.82
CA ALA A 85 12.98 -12.24 12.08
C ALA A 85 13.95 -11.93 10.93
N ASP A 86 14.66 -12.96 10.45
CA ASP A 86 15.60 -12.80 9.33
C ASP A 86 14.90 -12.31 8.05
N LEU A 87 15.40 -11.24 7.44
CA LEU A 87 14.83 -10.67 6.21
C LEU A 87 15.46 -11.29 4.95
N ASN A 88 15.50 -12.62 4.94
CA ASN A 88 16.04 -13.41 3.83
C ASN A 88 15.06 -14.54 3.47
N LEU A 89 15.20 -15.06 2.25
CA LEU A 89 14.54 -16.30 1.86
C LEU A 89 14.98 -17.47 2.75
N VAL A 90 14.02 -18.25 3.21
CA VAL A 90 14.23 -19.40 4.10
C VAL A 90 13.83 -20.70 3.40
N THR A 91 14.55 -21.78 3.69
CA THR A 91 14.21 -23.11 3.18
C THR A 91 13.56 -23.91 4.30
N TYR A 92 12.32 -24.34 4.10
CA TYR A 92 11.66 -25.33 4.96
C TYR A 92 11.69 -26.70 4.29
N ALA A 93 11.70 -27.75 5.10
CA ALA A 93 11.46 -29.11 4.62
C ALA A 93 9.98 -29.28 4.24
N GLY A 94 9.70 -30.14 3.26
CA GLY A 94 8.34 -30.40 2.77
C GLY A 94 8.28 -30.53 1.26
N GLY A 95 7.11 -30.95 0.76
CA GLY A 95 6.82 -30.96 -0.67
C GLY A 95 6.73 -29.55 -1.24
N ASN A 96 7.00 -29.43 -2.54
CA ASN A 96 6.75 -28.21 -3.30
C ASN A 96 5.51 -28.43 -4.17
N ASP A 97 4.57 -27.50 -4.14
CA ASP A 97 3.50 -27.42 -5.11
C ASP A 97 3.95 -26.56 -6.28
N THR A 98 4.14 -27.17 -7.44
CA THR A 98 4.61 -26.47 -8.64
C THR A 98 3.63 -25.40 -9.13
N ASN A 99 2.38 -25.45 -8.70
CA ASN A 99 1.34 -24.49 -9.06
C ASN A 99 1.13 -23.42 -7.97
N ALA A 100 1.89 -23.43 -6.88
CA ALA A 100 1.79 -22.42 -5.85
C ALA A 100 2.00 -20.99 -6.40
N PRO A 101 1.33 -19.96 -5.84
CA PRO A 101 1.52 -18.57 -6.22
C PRO A 101 2.99 -18.15 -6.11
N GLN A 102 3.56 -17.68 -7.21
CA GLN A 102 4.95 -17.22 -7.26
C GLN A 102 5.02 -15.71 -7.03
N LEU A 103 5.47 -15.32 -5.83
CA LEU A 103 5.42 -13.93 -5.33
C LEU A 103 6.30 -12.95 -6.11
N ARG A 104 7.31 -13.44 -6.83
CA ARG A 104 8.12 -12.59 -7.71
C ARG A 104 7.28 -11.85 -8.75
N TRP A 105 6.17 -12.44 -9.18
CA TRP A 105 5.28 -11.84 -10.17
C TRP A 105 4.35 -10.78 -9.60
N LEU A 106 4.46 -10.43 -8.31
CA LEU A 106 3.92 -9.17 -7.81
C LEU A 106 4.57 -7.97 -8.52
N PHE A 107 5.84 -8.09 -8.91
CA PHE A 107 6.63 -7.04 -9.53
C PHE A 107 6.73 -7.26 -11.04
N ALA A 108 6.56 -6.19 -11.81
CA ALA A 108 6.52 -6.27 -13.28
C ALA A 108 7.80 -6.84 -13.91
N ASP A 109 8.96 -6.62 -13.28
CA ASP A 109 10.26 -7.14 -13.69
C ASP A 109 10.56 -8.54 -13.11
N GLY A 110 9.67 -9.08 -12.27
CA GLY A 110 9.81 -10.37 -11.63
C GLY A 110 10.99 -10.45 -10.66
N ARG A 111 11.41 -9.34 -10.05
CA ARG A 111 12.52 -9.30 -9.10
C ARG A 111 12.21 -10.02 -7.78
N LEU A 112 13.27 -10.39 -7.06
CA LEU A 112 13.19 -10.63 -5.61
C LEU A 112 13.32 -9.25 -4.93
N PRO A 113 12.27 -8.72 -4.27
CA PRO A 113 12.38 -7.47 -3.53
C PRO A 113 13.26 -7.65 -2.30
N ASP A 114 13.85 -6.55 -1.83
CA ASP A 114 14.37 -6.51 -0.47
C ASP A 114 13.21 -6.70 0.50
N PHE A 115 13.39 -7.58 1.48
CA PHE A 115 12.44 -7.75 2.57
C PHE A 115 12.70 -6.65 3.59
N SER A 116 11.77 -5.72 3.72
CA SER A 116 11.93 -4.50 4.53
C SER A 116 11.49 -4.69 5.98
N ALA A 117 10.55 -5.59 6.23
CA ALA A 117 10.04 -5.88 7.57
C ALA A 117 9.40 -7.28 7.67
N ALA A 118 9.33 -7.80 8.89
CA ALA A 118 8.63 -9.03 9.22
C ALA A 118 7.51 -8.74 10.22
N TYR A 119 6.37 -9.39 10.03
CA TYR A 119 5.20 -9.24 10.89
C TYR A 119 4.60 -10.60 11.21
N GLN A 120 3.92 -10.68 12.35
CA GLN A 120 3.01 -11.78 12.69
C GLN A 120 1.57 -11.29 12.72
N ILE A 121 0.68 -12.06 12.11
CA ILE A 121 -0.75 -11.80 12.04
C ILE A 121 -1.39 -12.37 13.30
N TYR A 122 -2.40 -11.67 13.85
CA TYR A 122 -3.16 -12.21 14.96
C TYR A 122 -4.05 -13.40 14.56
N ARG A 123 -4.11 -14.39 15.44
CA ARG A 123 -5.16 -15.41 15.42
C ARG A 123 -6.52 -14.75 15.59
N TRP A 124 -7.55 -15.47 15.17
CA TRP A 124 -8.93 -15.06 15.41
C TRP A 124 -9.56 -16.12 16.30
N ASP A 125 -10.16 -15.68 17.39
CA ASP A 125 -10.96 -16.53 18.26
C ASP A 125 -12.42 -16.41 17.82
N TRP A 126 -12.92 -17.50 17.21
CA TRP A 126 -14.27 -17.57 16.68
C TRP A 126 -15.35 -17.71 17.77
N VAL A 127 -14.98 -18.03 19.02
CA VAL A 127 -15.94 -18.14 20.13
C VAL A 127 -16.36 -16.74 20.61
N CYS A 128 -15.40 -15.83 20.76
CA CYS A 128 -15.67 -14.42 21.11
C CYS A 128 -15.88 -13.52 19.89
N ASP A 129 -15.59 -14.01 18.68
CA ASP A 129 -15.45 -13.24 17.45
C ASP A 129 -14.49 -12.05 17.63
N CYS A 130 -13.29 -12.35 18.16
CA CYS A 130 -12.32 -11.34 18.56
C CYS A 130 -10.87 -11.73 18.24
N ARG A 131 -9.99 -10.73 18.27
CA ARG A 131 -8.54 -10.90 18.06
C ARG A 131 -7.95 -11.76 19.18
N GLY A 132 -7.22 -12.80 18.81
CA GLY A 132 -6.46 -13.65 19.72
C GLY A 132 -4.99 -13.24 19.83
N GLU A 133 -4.13 -14.19 20.22
CA GLU A 133 -2.67 -14.04 20.23
C GLU A 133 -2.05 -14.00 18.83
N LEU A 134 -0.77 -13.62 18.72
CA LEU A 134 -0.02 -13.67 17.46
C LEU A 134 0.11 -15.11 16.94
N TYR A 135 -0.01 -15.30 15.63
CA TYR A 135 0.18 -16.60 14.99
C TYR A 135 1.67 -16.95 14.93
N SER A 136 2.16 -17.63 15.98
CA SER A 136 3.59 -17.89 16.21
C SER A 136 4.14 -19.16 15.56
N ARG A 137 3.33 -19.91 14.79
CA ARG A 137 3.78 -21.14 14.10
C ARG A 137 4.90 -20.86 13.09
N TRP A 138 4.91 -19.67 12.50
CA TRP A 138 5.95 -19.22 11.58
C TRP A 138 6.60 -17.94 12.13
N PRO A 139 7.93 -17.76 11.98
CA PRO A 139 8.59 -16.54 12.45
C PRO A 139 8.06 -15.29 11.73
N THR A 140 7.60 -15.42 10.49
CA THR A 140 6.94 -14.37 9.72
C THR A 140 5.66 -14.92 9.11
N THR A 141 4.54 -14.21 9.22
CA THR A 141 3.29 -14.58 8.51
C THR A 141 2.79 -13.48 7.57
N LEU A 142 3.39 -12.30 7.66
CA LEU A 142 3.17 -11.17 6.77
C LEU A 142 4.54 -10.53 6.52
N LEU A 143 4.91 -10.37 5.26
CA LEU A 143 6.23 -9.93 4.84
C LEU A 143 6.13 -8.55 4.20
N GLY A 144 6.88 -7.59 4.74
CA GLY A 144 7.10 -6.30 4.09
C GLY A 144 8.08 -6.46 2.93
N MET A 145 7.68 -6.00 1.75
CA MET A 145 8.48 -6.05 0.52
C MET A 145 8.70 -4.65 0.00
N ALA A 146 9.96 -4.30 -0.26
CA ALA A 146 10.34 -2.96 -0.70
C ALA A 146 9.79 -2.64 -2.10
N THR A 147 9.17 -1.47 -2.20
CA THR A 147 8.60 -0.91 -3.43
C THR A 147 9.08 0.51 -3.71
N THR A 148 8.94 0.92 -4.97
CA THR A 148 8.91 2.32 -5.38
C THR A 148 7.45 2.78 -5.37
N PRO A 149 7.11 3.89 -4.71
CA PRO A 149 5.75 4.44 -4.74
C PRO A 149 5.25 4.61 -6.18
N GLY A 150 4.05 4.10 -6.47
CA GLY A 150 3.44 4.14 -7.79
C GLY A 150 3.86 3.03 -8.75
N GLU A 151 4.81 2.15 -8.41
CA GLU A 151 5.10 0.97 -9.25
C GLU A 151 3.88 0.05 -9.32
N THR A 152 3.67 -0.60 -10.46
CA THR A 152 2.53 -1.50 -10.65
C THR A 152 2.72 -2.79 -9.87
N ILE A 153 1.68 -3.19 -9.13
CA ILE A 153 1.60 -4.47 -8.43
C ILE A 153 0.66 -5.39 -9.20
N HIS A 154 1.08 -6.63 -9.34
CA HIS A 154 0.45 -7.62 -10.22
C HIS A 154 -0.02 -8.84 -9.42
N VAL A 155 -0.89 -9.65 -10.02
CA VAL A 155 -1.28 -10.95 -9.46
C VAL A 155 -0.07 -11.89 -9.48
N PRO A 156 0.30 -12.51 -8.33
CA PRO A 156 1.30 -13.57 -8.34
C PRO A 156 0.83 -14.71 -9.26
N ASP A 157 1.64 -15.01 -10.27
CA ASP A 157 1.34 -16.05 -11.24
C ASP A 157 1.29 -17.42 -10.56
N SER A 158 0.37 -18.26 -10.99
CA SER A 158 0.25 -19.64 -10.55
C SER A 158 0.07 -20.55 -11.77
N GLY A 159 0.25 -21.85 -11.58
CA GLY A 159 -0.11 -22.83 -12.62
C GLY A 159 -1.62 -23.11 -12.68
N TYR A 160 -2.42 -22.50 -11.81
CA TYR A 160 -3.85 -22.80 -11.71
C TYR A 160 -4.65 -22.06 -12.77
N ASN A 161 -5.70 -22.72 -13.26
CA ASN A 161 -6.76 -22.10 -14.04
C ASN A 161 -8.07 -22.35 -13.30
N ILE A 162 -8.59 -21.31 -12.64
CA ILE A 162 -9.84 -21.38 -11.90
C ILE A 162 -11.06 -21.26 -12.81
N GLY A 163 -10.87 -21.17 -14.13
CA GLY A 163 -11.90 -21.04 -15.15
C GLY A 163 -11.69 -19.78 -15.99
N GLY A 164 -11.94 -19.87 -17.31
CA GLY A 164 -11.84 -18.72 -18.21
C GLY A 164 -10.42 -18.18 -18.43
N GLY A 165 -9.38 -18.91 -17.99
CA GLY A 165 -7.99 -18.47 -18.07
C GLY A 165 -7.51 -17.66 -16.86
N TYR A 166 -8.39 -17.44 -15.86
CA TYR A 166 -8.04 -16.71 -14.65
C TYR A 166 -7.29 -17.59 -13.65
N ASP A 167 -6.39 -16.97 -12.89
CA ASP A 167 -5.65 -17.58 -11.78
C ASP A 167 -6.37 -17.36 -10.46
N VAL A 168 -6.94 -16.16 -10.29
CA VAL A 168 -7.46 -15.71 -9.00
C VAL A 168 -8.87 -15.16 -9.08
N LEU A 169 -9.60 -15.36 -7.99
CA LEU A 169 -10.84 -14.67 -7.64
C LEU A 169 -10.54 -13.61 -6.56
N VAL A 170 -11.11 -12.42 -6.69
CA VAL A 170 -10.96 -11.33 -5.70
C VAL A 170 -12.02 -11.47 -4.63
N LEU A 171 -11.64 -11.95 -3.44
CA LEU A 171 -12.57 -12.13 -2.32
C LEU A 171 -12.83 -10.82 -1.58
N TYR A 172 -11.84 -9.94 -1.53
CA TYR A 172 -11.97 -8.63 -0.90
C TYR A 172 -11.11 -7.58 -1.60
N ALA A 173 -11.65 -6.39 -1.79
CA ALA A 173 -10.92 -5.21 -2.22
C ALA A 173 -11.41 -3.97 -1.46
N SER A 174 -10.49 -3.06 -1.19
CA SER A 174 -10.75 -1.71 -0.73
C SER A 174 -9.68 -0.79 -1.35
N PRO A 175 -9.73 0.53 -1.15
CA PRO A 175 -8.74 1.44 -1.75
C PRO A 175 -7.28 1.09 -1.46
N GLN A 176 -6.97 0.40 -0.35
CA GLN A 176 -5.59 0.20 0.13
C GLN A 176 -5.19 -1.27 0.36
N ARG A 177 -6.05 -2.23 0.02
CA ARG A 177 -5.77 -3.67 0.19
C ARG A 177 -6.65 -4.54 -0.68
N ILE A 178 -6.15 -5.71 -1.02
CA ILE A 178 -6.84 -6.72 -1.83
C ILE A 178 -6.53 -8.13 -1.32
N THR A 179 -7.48 -9.06 -1.48
CA THR A 179 -7.34 -10.48 -1.16
C THR A 179 -7.70 -11.34 -2.36
N LEU A 180 -6.75 -12.18 -2.76
CA LEU A 180 -6.79 -13.03 -3.93
C LEU A 180 -6.93 -14.50 -3.51
N LYS A 181 -7.77 -15.25 -4.21
CA LYS A 181 -7.99 -16.67 -3.96
C LYS A 181 -7.72 -17.48 -5.22
N TYR A 182 -6.93 -18.54 -5.10
CA TYR A 182 -6.53 -19.42 -6.22
C TYR A 182 -7.51 -20.58 -6.44
N THR A 183 -8.76 -20.38 -6.03
CA THR A 183 -9.91 -21.26 -6.25
C THR A 183 -11.17 -20.39 -6.40
N ARG A 184 -12.35 -21.00 -6.56
CA ARG A 184 -13.59 -20.25 -6.87
C ARG A 184 -14.55 -20.08 -5.70
N GLU A 185 -14.24 -20.64 -4.54
CA GLU A 185 -15.07 -20.56 -3.34
C GLU A 185 -14.90 -19.18 -2.67
N ASP A 186 -15.99 -18.67 -2.09
CA ASP A 186 -15.99 -17.40 -1.34
C ASP A 186 -15.51 -17.56 0.12
N ASN A 187 -14.39 -18.25 0.29
CA ASN A 187 -13.78 -18.51 1.59
C ASN A 187 -12.30 -18.88 1.43
N VAL A 188 -11.64 -19.10 2.57
CA VAL A 188 -10.21 -19.43 2.64
C VAL A 188 -9.93 -20.90 2.94
N VAL A 189 -10.95 -21.77 2.98
CA VAL A 189 -10.86 -23.11 3.57
C VAL A 189 -9.95 -24.06 2.79
N TYR A 190 -9.94 -23.98 1.46
CA TYR A 190 -9.11 -24.83 0.59
C TYR A 190 -8.34 -24.01 -0.43
N GLY A 191 -7.10 -24.39 -0.73
CA GLY A 191 -6.25 -23.71 -1.71
C GLY A 191 -5.69 -22.37 -1.24
N TYR A 192 -4.80 -21.79 -2.06
CA TYR A 192 -4.03 -20.62 -1.65
C TYR A 192 -4.86 -19.35 -1.59
N THR A 193 -4.54 -18.50 -0.61
CA THR A 193 -5.07 -17.14 -0.50
C THR A 193 -3.90 -16.18 -0.28
N VAL A 194 -3.89 -15.05 -0.98
CA VAL A 194 -2.88 -14.00 -0.82
C VAL A 194 -3.57 -12.73 -0.37
N HIS A 195 -3.10 -12.15 0.74
CA HIS A 195 -3.51 -10.81 1.17
C HIS A 195 -2.39 -9.83 0.84
N ILE A 196 -2.76 -8.68 0.27
CA ILE A 196 -1.84 -7.59 -0.06
C ILE A 196 -2.35 -6.31 0.58
N GLU A 197 -1.55 -5.73 1.46
CA GLU A 197 -1.80 -4.44 2.11
C GLU A 197 -0.90 -3.34 1.50
N ASP A 198 -1.28 -2.09 1.72
CA ASP A 198 -0.56 -0.87 1.28
C ASP A 198 -0.43 -0.75 -0.25
N VAL A 199 -1.43 -1.28 -0.96
CA VAL A 199 -1.57 -1.20 -2.41
C VAL A 199 -2.75 -0.31 -2.77
N CYS A 200 -2.57 0.66 -3.65
CA CYS A 200 -3.68 1.39 -4.22
C CYS A 200 -4.32 0.53 -5.31
N VAL A 201 -5.46 -0.08 -4.98
CA VAL A 201 -6.19 -0.96 -5.90
C VAL A 201 -6.68 -0.15 -7.11
N GLU A 202 -6.56 -0.73 -8.30
CA GLU A 202 -7.00 -0.07 -9.52
C GLU A 202 -8.50 0.30 -9.42
N PRO A 203 -8.91 1.56 -9.67
CA PRO A 203 -10.27 2.02 -9.44
C PRO A 203 -11.37 1.25 -10.18
N GLY A 204 -11.13 0.82 -11.42
CA GLY A 204 -12.05 -0.04 -12.18
C GLY A 204 -12.21 -1.43 -11.57
N LEU A 205 -11.13 -2.04 -11.08
CA LEU A 205 -11.19 -3.30 -10.33
C LEU A 205 -11.95 -3.14 -9.02
N LEU A 206 -11.68 -2.07 -8.26
CA LEU A 206 -12.38 -1.78 -7.02
C LEU A 206 -13.88 -1.58 -7.26
N ALA A 207 -14.25 -0.77 -8.25
CA ALA A 207 -15.64 -0.54 -8.61
C ALA A 207 -16.35 -1.83 -9.05
N LEU A 208 -15.66 -2.70 -9.81
CA LEU A 208 -16.20 -4.01 -10.20
C LEU A 208 -16.43 -4.91 -8.97
N TYR A 209 -15.49 -4.94 -8.03
CA TYR A 209 -15.63 -5.67 -6.77
C TYR A 209 -16.82 -5.17 -5.95
N GLU A 210 -16.94 -3.85 -5.77
CA GLU A 210 -18.02 -3.24 -4.99
C GLU A 210 -19.39 -3.53 -5.61
N ALA A 211 -19.51 -3.40 -6.93
CA ALA A 211 -20.74 -3.73 -7.66
C ALA A 211 -21.10 -5.23 -7.51
N ALA A 212 -20.12 -6.11 -7.69
CA ALA A 212 -20.28 -7.55 -7.53
C ALA A 212 -20.68 -7.94 -6.10
N SER A 213 -20.07 -7.29 -5.09
CA SER A 213 -20.40 -7.53 -3.69
C SER A 213 -21.80 -7.03 -3.33
N ALA A 214 -22.19 -5.85 -3.84
CA ALA A 214 -23.55 -5.33 -3.66
C ALA A 214 -24.62 -6.20 -4.35
N ALA A 215 -24.26 -6.87 -5.46
CA ALA A 215 -25.12 -7.81 -6.17
C ALA A 215 -25.19 -9.21 -5.52
N GLY A 216 -24.62 -9.39 -4.32
CA GLY A 216 -24.72 -10.64 -3.55
C GLY A 216 -23.61 -11.66 -3.82
N ARG A 217 -22.50 -11.26 -4.45
CA ARG A 217 -21.24 -12.05 -4.55
C ARG A 217 -21.34 -13.37 -5.33
N GLY A 218 -22.42 -13.61 -6.08
CA GLY A 218 -22.52 -14.80 -6.95
C GLY A 218 -21.55 -14.78 -8.15
N GLN A 219 -21.03 -13.59 -8.45
CA GLN A 219 -19.93 -13.33 -9.38
C GLN A 219 -18.95 -12.44 -8.64
N LEU A 220 -17.64 -12.66 -8.78
CA LEU A 220 -16.61 -11.78 -8.24
C LEU A 220 -15.54 -11.51 -9.29
N PRO A 221 -14.78 -10.40 -9.20
CA PRO A 221 -13.70 -10.12 -10.15
C PRO A 221 -12.71 -11.28 -10.19
N ALA A 222 -12.26 -11.63 -11.40
CA ALA A 222 -11.25 -12.63 -11.62
C ALA A 222 -10.13 -12.06 -12.49
N LEU A 223 -8.88 -12.41 -12.15
CA LEU A 223 -7.69 -11.88 -12.81
C LEU A 223 -6.79 -13.01 -13.28
N ASN A 224 -6.10 -12.77 -14.39
CA ASN A 224 -5.08 -13.67 -14.93
C ASN A 224 -3.80 -13.52 -14.09
N GLY A 225 -2.96 -14.54 -14.08
CA GLY A 225 -1.59 -14.43 -13.59
C GLY A 225 -0.87 -13.23 -14.22
N ARG A 226 -0.09 -12.50 -13.41
CA ARG A 226 0.68 -11.30 -13.81
C ARG A 226 -0.17 -10.11 -14.27
N GLN A 227 -1.50 -10.18 -14.18
CA GLN A 227 -2.35 -9.02 -14.46
C GLN A 227 -2.14 -7.94 -13.40
N ALA A 228 -2.01 -6.67 -13.81
CA ALA A 228 -1.87 -5.56 -12.87
C ALA A 228 -3.16 -5.38 -12.06
N LEU A 229 -3.04 -5.25 -10.75
CA LEU A 229 -4.16 -5.12 -9.81
C LEU A 229 -4.21 -3.77 -9.09
N GLY A 230 -3.12 -3.00 -9.16
CA GLY A 230 -2.97 -1.74 -8.45
C GLY A 230 -1.54 -1.23 -8.48
N ARG A 231 -1.24 -0.27 -7.61
CA ARG A 231 0.10 0.31 -7.46
C ARG A 231 0.54 0.35 -6.01
N ALA A 232 1.83 0.27 -5.73
CA ALA A 232 2.34 0.47 -4.38
C ALA A 232 2.02 1.90 -3.90
N ILE A 233 1.47 2.05 -2.70
CA ILE A 233 1.19 3.38 -2.12
C ILE A 233 2.49 4.06 -1.68
N GLY A 234 3.39 3.26 -1.10
CA GLY A 234 4.60 3.75 -0.46
C GLY A 234 5.83 2.90 -0.78
N PRO A 235 6.85 2.97 0.07
CA PRO A 235 8.11 2.23 -0.11
C PRO A 235 8.01 0.75 0.30
N GLU A 236 6.85 0.29 0.79
CA GLU A 236 6.61 -1.09 1.19
C GLU A 236 5.16 -1.48 0.85
N ILE A 237 4.99 -2.70 0.34
CA ILE A 237 3.72 -3.44 0.42
C ILE A 237 3.87 -4.60 1.41
N LYS A 238 2.77 -5.06 2.01
CA LYS A 238 2.80 -6.21 2.92
C LYS A 238 2.02 -7.37 2.35
N VAL A 239 2.63 -8.56 2.30
CA VAL A 239 2.05 -9.73 1.65
C VAL A 239 2.03 -10.92 2.59
N SER A 240 0.88 -11.57 2.69
CA SER A 240 0.73 -12.84 3.42
C SER A 240 0.13 -13.91 2.52
N ILE A 241 0.49 -15.17 2.81
CA ILE A 241 -0.02 -16.34 2.10
C ILE A 241 -0.71 -17.26 3.10
N ARG A 242 -1.83 -17.83 2.68
CA ARG A 242 -2.48 -18.94 3.35
C ARG A 242 -2.55 -20.14 2.42
N ASP A 243 -2.49 -21.33 3.02
CA ASP A 243 -2.92 -22.59 2.41
C ASP A 243 -3.93 -23.26 3.32
N ALA A 244 -5.06 -23.67 2.74
CA ALA A 244 -6.18 -24.30 3.44
C ALA A 244 -6.52 -23.61 4.79
N GLY A 245 -6.64 -22.28 4.76
CA GLY A 245 -6.95 -21.45 5.92
C GLY A 245 -5.80 -21.23 6.92
N SER A 246 -4.63 -21.85 6.77
CA SER A 246 -3.49 -21.61 7.65
C SER A 246 -2.56 -20.54 7.08
N PHE A 247 -2.18 -19.54 7.88
CA PHE A 247 -1.09 -18.63 7.50
C PHE A 247 0.23 -19.39 7.40
N LEU A 248 1.01 -19.05 6.37
CA LEU A 248 2.32 -19.61 6.05
C LEU A 248 3.40 -18.52 6.09
N ASP A 249 4.66 -18.94 6.05
CA ASP A 249 5.79 -18.01 5.97
C ASP A 249 6.03 -17.55 4.51
N PRO A 250 5.80 -16.27 4.16
CA PRO A 250 5.96 -15.79 2.79
C PRO A 250 7.42 -15.76 2.31
N ARG A 251 8.39 -16.00 3.20
CA ARG A 251 9.82 -16.10 2.84
C ARG A 251 10.20 -17.50 2.35
N SER A 252 9.29 -18.47 2.38
CA SER A 252 9.60 -19.85 1.99
C SER A 252 10.04 -19.94 0.53
N ARG A 253 11.34 -20.14 0.33
CA ARG A 253 12.01 -20.10 -0.98
C ARG A 253 11.41 -21.09 -1.96
N ARG A 254 11.29 -22.35 -1.56
CA ARG A 254 10.86 -23.45 -2.44
C ARG A 254 9.42 -23.30 -2.92
N ASN A 255 8.56 -22.69 -2.10
CA ASN A 255 7.12 -22.65 -2.35
C ASN A 255 6.73 -21.40 -3.16
N TRP A 256 7.26 -20.23 -2.82
CA TRP A 256 6.78 -18.95 -3.37
C TRP A 256 7.80 -18.22 -4.25
N TRP A 257 9.03 -18.74 -4.30
CA TRP A 257 10.19 -18.11 -4.94
C TRP A 257 11.01 -19.15 -5.70
N ALA A 258 10.35 -20.03 -6.46
CA ALA A 258 10.97 -21.20 -7.07
C ALA A 258 12.21 -20.86 -7.93
N ASP A 259 12.17 -19.76 -8.70
CA ASP A 259 13.29 -19.30 -9.54
C ASP A 259 14.52 -18.80 -8.73
N PHE A 260 14.33 -18.54 -7.44
CA PHE A 260 15.39 -18.14 -6.51
C PHE A 260 15.79 -19.29 -5.57
N ALA A 261 15.24 -20.50 -5.78
CA ALA A 261 15.81 -21.71 -5.24
C ALA A 261 17.20 -21.89 -5.87
N PRO A 262 18.27 -22.14 -5.08
CA PRO A 262 19.49 -22.62 -5.69
C PRO A 262 19.11 -23.87 -6.48
N ASP A 263 19.55 -23.95 -7.75
CA ASP A 263 19.48 -25.17 -8.54
C ASP A 263 19.89 -26.30 -7.60
N THR A 264 18.95 -27.16 -7.24
CA THR A 264 19.35 -28.50 -6.86
C THR A 264 20.04 -29.02 -8.10
N PHE A 265 21.37 -28.96 -8.11
CA PHE A 265 22.19 -29.84 -8.90
C PHE A 265 21.51 -31.20 -8.78
N LEU A 266 20.87 -31.63 -9.87
CA LEU A 266 20.68 -33.04 -10.11
C LEU A 266 22.11 -33.58 -10.10
N LEU A 267 22.54 -34.12 -8.96
CA LEU A 267 23.68 -35.02 -8.99
C LEU A 267 23.24 -36.17 -9.90
N PRO A 268 23.92 -36.40 -11.04
CA PRO A 268 23.64 -37.58 -11.83
C PRO A 268 24.06 -38.79 -11.01
N GLY A 269 23.09 -39.60 -10.60
CA GLY A 269 23.28 -40.92 -10.01
C GLY A 269 23.45 -40.96 -8.50
N GLN A 270 22.36 -41.34 -7.81
CA GLN A 270 22.35 -42.39 -6.78
C GLN A 270 21.05 -43.18 -6.89
#